data_AF-A0A9P6WS35-F1
#
_entry.id   AF-A0A9P6WS35-F1
#
_cell.length_a   1.000
_cell.length_b   1.000
_cell.length_c   1.000
_cell.angle_alpha   90.00
_cell.angle_beta   90.00
_cell.angle_gamma   90.00
#
_symmetry.space_group_name_H-M   'P 1'
#
loop_
_entity.id
_entity.type
_entity.pdbx_description
1 polymer ?
#
loop_
_entity_poly.entity_id
_entity_poly.type
_entity_poly.pdbx_seq_one_letter_code
_entity_poly.pdbx_strand_id
1 'polypeptide(L)'
;MWADLDMPDGVLALYWAYNSPAAAMDAYSSDFGATLVEPSAKAFGRMYVGYWETRTLRMVANMRDVLGLPPGSRMLAIVGASHKGYYEAYLNQMHDVQLVSADAVLR
;
A
#
# COMPACT_ATOMS: atom_id res chain seq x y z
N MET A 1 12.58 -17.07 -7.30
CA MET A 1 13.67 -16.18 -6.83
C MET A 1 14.13 -15.38 -8.04
N TRP A 2 14.14 -14.05 -7.94
CA TRP A 2 14.26 -13.12 -9.07
C TRP A 2 15.64 -13.28 -9.75
N ALA A 3 15.66 -13.81 -10.97
CA ALA A 3 16.89 -14.25 -11.64
C ALA A 3 17.67 -13.13 -12.34
N ASP A 4 17.04 -11.97 -12.59
CA ASP A 4 17.54 -10.97 -13.53
C ASP A 4 17.85 -9.62 -12.85
N LEU A 5 18.14 -9.60 -11.55
CA LEU A 5 18.37 -8.34 -10.81
C LEU A 5 19.60 -7.56 -11.27
N ASP A 6 20.54 -8.23 -11.94
CA ASP A 6 21.74 -7.67 -12.55
C ASP A 6 21.51 -7.08 -13.94
N MET A 7 20.33 -7.31 -14.54
CA MET A 7 19.95 -6.72 -15.82
C MET A 7 19.54 -5.25 -15.66
N PRO A 8 19.66 -4.41 -16.70
CA PRO A 8 19.41 -2.95 -16.62
C PRO A 8 18.09 -2.54 -15.96
N ASP A 9 17.03 -3.34 -16.11
CA ASP A 9 15.70 -3.08 -15.54
C ASP A 9 15.31 -4.09 -14.44
N GLY A 10 16.23 -4.95 -13.99
CA GLY A 10 15.92 -6.05 -13.07
C GLY A 10 15.30 -5.60 -11.75
N VAL A 11 15.85 -4.52 -11.17
CA VAL A 11 15.31 -3.93 -9.93
C VAL A 11 13.98 -3.22 -10.17
N LEU A 12 13.78 -2.62 -11.35
CA LEU A 12 12.52 -1.96 -11.69
C LEU A 12 11.41 -2.99 -11.98
N ALA A 13 11.75 -4.09 -12.63
CA ALA A 13 10.87 -5.24 -12.82
C ALA A 13 10.43 -5.85 -11.48
N LEU A 14 11.35 -5.96 -10.52
CA LEU A 14 11.03 -6.36 -9.15
C LEU A 14 10.05 -5.37 -8.51
N TYR A 15 10.33 -4.07 -8.61
CA TYR A 15 9.48 -3.02 -8.07
C TYR A 15 8.06 -3.11 -8.65
N TRP A 16 7.91 -3.21 -9.97
CA TRP A 16 6.60 -3.35 -10.62
C TRP A 16 5.86 -4.62 -10.17
N ALA A 17 6.57 -5.75 -10.07
CA ALA A 17 5.97 -6.99 -9.61
C ALA A 17 5.37 -6.86 -8.20
N TYR A 18 6.13 -6.31 -7.24
CA TYR A 18 5.67 -6.08 -5.87
C TYR A 18 4.58 -5.01 -5.73
N ASN A 19 4.47 -4.10 -6.70
CA ASN A 19 3.48 -3.04 -6.72
C ASN A 19 2.28 -3.35 -7.63
N SER A 20 2.20 -4.54 -8.22
CA SER A 20 1.08 -4.94 -9.07
C SER A 20 -0.21 -5.16 -8.27
N PRO A 21 -1.39 -5.05 -8.90
CA PRO A 21 -2.66 -5.40 -8.26
C PRO A 21 -2.70 -6.86 -7.76
N ALA A 22 -2.06 -7.77 -8.48
CA ALA A 22 -1.95 -9.17 -8.08
C ALA A 22 -1.16 -9.31 -6.76
N ALA A 23 0.00 -8.65 -6.65
CA ALA A 23 0.79 -8.68 -5.42
C ALA A 23 0.04 -8.08 -4.21
N ALA A 24 -0.77 -7.04 -4.42
CA ALA A 24 -1.63 -6.49 -3.37
C ALA A 24 -2.67 -7.51 -2.89
N MET A 25 -3.30 -8.24 -3.82
CA MET A 25 -4.26 -9.30 -3.50
C MET A 25 -3.61 -10.52 -2.85
N ASP A 26 -2.40 -10.88 -3.26
CA ASP A 26 -1.63 -11.94 -2.62
C ASP A 26 -1.27 -11.57 -1.18
N ALA A 27 -0.82 -10.33 -0.94
CA ALA A 27 -0.55 -9.84 0.41
C ALA A 27 -1.81 -9.84 1.29
N TYR A 28 -2.95 -9.42 0.74
CA TYR A 28 -4.23 -9.53 1.46
C TYR A 28 -4.59 -10.98 1.75
N SER A 29 -4.59 -11.85 0.75
CA SER A 29 -5.09 -13.23 0.90
C SER A 29 -4.20 -14.10 1.79
N SER A 30 -2.88 -13.84 1.80
CA SER A 30 -1.91 -14.63 2.56
C SER A 30 -1.67 -14.14 3.99
N ASP A 31 -1.80 -12.84 4.25
CA ASP A 31 -1.58 -12.24 5.58
C ASP A 31 -2.86 -11.64 6.13
N PHE A 32 -3.27 -10.46 5.67
CA PHE A 32 -4.31 -9.67 6.34
C PHE A 32 -5.69 -10.34 6.35
N GLY A 33 -6.14 -10.87 5.22
CA GLY A 33 -7.39 -11.61 5.10
C GLY A 33 -7.34 -12.92 5.88
N ALA A 34 -6.25 -13.67 5.78
CA ALA A 34 -6.08 -14.93 6.50
C ALA A 34 -6.08 -14.73 8.03
N THR A 35 -5.37 -13.71 8.51
CA THR A 35 -5.33 -13.34 9.93
C THR A 35 -6.65 -12.75 10.41
N LEU A 36 -7.39 -12.02 9.58
CA LEU A 36 -8.68 -11.46 9.95
C LEU A 36 -9.75 -12.54 10.21
N VAL A 37 -9.73 -13.64 9.44
CA VAL A 37 -10.72 -14.73 9.52
C VAL A 37 -10.26 -15.94 10.33
N GLU A 38 -9.09 -15.83 10.96
CA GLU A 38 -8.50 -16.86 11.80
C GLU A 38 -9.45 -17.25 12.97
N PRO A 39 -9.74 -18.55 13.21
CA PRO A 39 -10.88 -18.97 14.03
C PRO A 39 -10.63 -19.11 15.53
N SER A 40 -9.47 -18.75 16.07
CA SER A 40 -9.20 -18.91 17.50
C SER A 40 -10.10 -18.02 18.36
N ALA A 41 -10.45 -18.54 19.54
CA ALA A 41 -11.23 -17.81 20.53
C ALA A 41 -10.56 -16.51 20.99
N LYS A 42 -9.24 -16.39 20.86
CA LYS A 42 -8.49 -15.19 21.26
C LYS A 42 -8.49 -14.10 20.18
N ALA A 43 -8.78 -14.46 18.92
CA ALA A 43 -8.90 -13.53 17.78
C ALA A 43 -7.69 -12.58 17.63
N PHE A 44 -6.48 -13.09 17.86
CA PHE A 44 -5.26 -12.28 17.78
C PHE A 44 -5.02 -11.74 16.37
N GLY A 45 -5.37 -12.51 15.34
CA GLY A 45 -5.27 -12.05 13.96
C GLY A 45 -6.13 -10.82 13.69
N ARG A 46 -7.39 -10.81 14.17
CA ARG A 46 -8.25 -9.61 14.11
C ARG A 46 -7.64 -8.41 14.83
N MET A 47 -7.02 -8.61 15.99
CA MET A 47 -6.34 -7.53 16.72
C MET A 47 -5.14 -6.97 15.94
N TYR A 48 -4.35 -7.86 15.33
CA TYR A 48 -3.23 -7.49 14.47
C TYR A 48 -3.70 -6.66 13.26
N VAL A 49 -4.74 -7.12 12.55
CA VAL A 49 -5.28 -6.40 11.39
C VAL A 49 -5.85 -5.04 11.79
N GLY A 50 -6.59 -4.97 12.90
CA GLY A 50 -7.11 -3.69 13.40
C GLY A 50 -6.01 -2.68 13.75
N TYR A 51 -4.90 -3.14 14.34
CA TYR A 51 -3.71 -2.31 14.55
C TYR A 51 -3.10 -1.86 13.21
N TRP A 52 -2.94 -2.79 12.26
CA TRP A 52 -2.34 -2.52 10.96
C TRP A 52 -3.12 -1.48 10.15
N GLU A 53 -4.44 -1.63 10.09
CA GLU A 53 -5.36 -0.68 9.45
C GLU A 53 -5.26 0.70 10.10
N THR A 54 -5.32 0.74 11.44
CA THR A 54 -5.21 2.00 12.19
C THR A 54 -3.87 2.70 11.96
N ARG A 55 -2.76 1.95 11.92
CA ARG A 55 -1.44 2.49 11.59
C ARG A 55 -1.44 3.11 10.20
N THR A 56 -1.99 2.39 9.22
CA THR A 56 -2.04 2.84 7.83
C THR A 56 -2.92 4.08 7.66
N LEU A 57 -4.09 4.12 8.32
CA LEU A 57 -4.95 5.30 8.38
C LEU A 57 -4.24 6.54 8.91
N ARG A 58 -3.46 6.41 9.99
CA ARG A 58 -2.68 7.53 10.54
C ARG A 58 -1.66 8.06 9.53
N MET A 59 -1.00 7.19 8.78
CA MET A 59 -0.06 7.64 7.76
C MET A 59 -0.79 8.40 6.64
N VAL A 60 -1.93 7.90 6.16
CA VAL A 60 -2.77 8.57 5.16
C VAL A 60 -3.34 9.90 5.68
N ALA A 61 -3.71 9.97 6.96
CA ALA A 61 -4.16 11.20 7.59
C ALA A 61 -3.07 12.29 7.56
N ASN A 62 -1.81 11.92 7.84
CA ASN A 62 -0.68 12.85 7.72
C ASN A 62 -0.48 13.34 6.27
N MET A 63 -0.67 12.46 5.28
CA MET A 63 -0.63 12.86 3.87
C MET A 63 -1.71 13.88 3.55
N ARG A 64 -2.94 13.65 4.04
CA ARG A 64 -4.06 14.57 3.84
C ARG A 64 -3.79 15.93 4.47
N ASP A 65 -3.27 15.94 5.69
CA ASP A 65 -2.93 17.18 6.41
C ASP A 65 -1.99 18.06 5.57
N VAL A 66 -0.95 17.46 4.97
CA VAL A 66 -0.01 18.18 4.09
C VAL A 66 -0.64 18.57 2.76
N LEU A 67 -1.37 17.66 2.11
CA LEU A 67 -1.99 17.91 0.79
C LEU A 67 -3.10 18.98 0.85
N GLY A 68 -3.68 19.22 2.03
CA GLY A 68 -4.70 20.23 2.25
C GLY A 68 -4.17 21.65 2.47
N LEU A 69 -2.86 21.88 2.48
CA LEU A 69 -2.25 23.20 2.77
C LEU A 69 -2.34 24.15 1.54
N PRO A 70 -1.38 24.21 0.60
CA PRO A 70 -1.60 24.99 -0.63
C PRO A 70 -2.26 24.14 -1.73
N PRO A 71 -3.19 24.71 -2.51
CA PRO A 71 -3.72 24.07 -3.72
C PRO A 71 -2.61 23.66 -4.68
N GLY A 72 -2.76 22.50 -5.33
CA GLY A 72 -1.78 21.98 -6.29
C GLY A 72 -0.57 21.29 -5.65
N SER A 73 -0.60 21.04 -4.33
CA SER A 73 0.43 20.26 -3.64
C SER A 73 0.61 18.88 -4.25
N ARG A 74 1.86 18.44 -4.37
CA ARG A 74 2.24 17.11 -4.86
C ARG A 74 3.05 16.40 -3.77
N MET A 75 2.78 15.11 -3.58
CA MET A 75 3.48 14.29 -2.59
C MET A 75 3.94 12.98 -3.23
N LEU A 76 5.18 12.60 -2.92
CA LEU A 76 5.71 11.25 -3.12
C LEU A 76 5.79 10.56 -1.75
N ALA A 77 5.13 9.41 -1.62
CA ALA A 77 5.20 8.58 -0.42
C ALA A 77 5.92 7.26 -0.74
N ILE A 78 6.93 6.92 0.05
CA ILE A 78 7.66 5.65 -0.05
C ILE A 78 7.32 4.83 1.19
N VAL A 79 6.73 3.66 0.97
CA VAL A 79 6.23 2.77 2.04
C VAL A 79 6.50 1.31 1.69
N GLY A 80 6.39 0.43 2.68
CA GLY A 80 6.40 -1.01 2.41
C GLY A 80 5.24 -1.42 1.50
N ALA A 81 5.49 -2.32 0.53
CA ALA A 81 4.53 -2.71 -0.50
C ALA A 81 3.17 -3.17 0.05
N SER A 82 3.16 -3.83 1.21
CA SER A 82 1.93 -4.30 1.88
C SER A 82 1.01 -3.16 2.37
N HIS A 83 1.50 -1.91 2.45
CA HIS A 83 0.66 -0.75 2.73
C HIS A 83 -0.06 -0.21 1.50
N LYS A 84 0.43 -0.48 0.28
CA LYS A 84 -0.02 0.20 -0.94
C LYS A 84 -1.52 0.06 -1.16
N GLY A 85 -2.05 -1.16 -1.11
CA GLY A 85 -3.50 -1.40 -1.32
C GLY A 85 -4.38 -0.65 -0.32
N TYR A 86 -3.99 -0.61 0.95
CA TYR A 86 -4.70 0.15 1.98
C TYR A 86 -4.57 1.67 1.77
N TYR A 87 -3.39 2.16 1.39
CA TYR A 87 -3.16 3.55 1.04
C TYR A 87 -4.12 4.00 -0.07
N GLU A 88 -4.15 3.24 -1.17
CA GLU A 88 -5.00 3.54 -2.32
C GLU A 88 -6.47 3.52 -1.91
N ALA A 89 -6.92 2.52 -1.15
CA ALA A 89 -8.30 2.43 -0.68
C ALA A 89 -8.71 3.64 0.17
N TYR A 90 -7.84 4.12 1.07
CA TYR A 90 -8.15 5.26 1.94
C TYR A 90 -8.03 6.61 1.21
N LEU A 91 -7.00 6.79 0.39
CA LEU A 91 -6.81 8.02 -0.37
C LEU A 91 -7.91 8.21 -1.43
N ASN A 92 -8.43 7.13 -2.00
CA ASN A 92 -9.59 7.17 -2.92
C ASN A 92 -10.89 7.66 -2.25
N GLN A 93 -10.97 7.70 -0.91
CA GLN A 93 -12.13 8.28 -0.22
C GLN A 93 -12.05 9.82 -0.14
N MET A 94 -10.91 10.43 -0.48
CA MET A 94 -10.69 11.87 -0.38
C MET A 94 -11.17 12.57 -1.65
N HIS A 95 -11.94 13.65 -1.51
CA HIS A 95 -12.66 14.27 -2.63
C HIS A 95 -11.77 14.93 -3.70
N ASP A 96 -10.61 15.44 -3.31
CA ASP A 96 -9.71 16.28 -4.13
C ASP A 96 -8.28 15.75 -4.15
N VAL A 97 -8.06 14.49 -3.74
CA VAL A 97 -6.78 13.80 -3.89
C VAL A 97 -6.80 12.97 -5.17
N GLN A 98 -5.77 13.13 -5.99
CA GLN A 98 -5.57 12.31 -7.19
C GLN A 98 -4.36 11.39 -6.99
N LEU A 99 -4.59 10.09 -7.09
CA LEU A 99 -3.54 9.08 -7.08
C LEU A 99 -2.94 8.96 -8.49
N VAL A 100 -1.61 8.97 -8.57
CA VAL A 100 -0.88 8.75 -9.82
C VAL A 100 -0.19 7.39 -9.73
N SER A 101 -0.45 6.51 -10.70
CA SER A 101 0.21 5.20 -10.77
C SER A 101 1.72 5.36 -10.94
N ALA A 102 2.49 4.58 -10.18
CA ALA A 102 3.95 4.55 -10.30
C ALA A 102 4.39 4.15 -11.72
N ASP A 103 3.66 3.25 -12.39
CA ASP A 103 3.97 2.78 -13.74
C ASP A 103 3.83 3.89 -14.81
N ALA A 104 3.07 4.95 -14.50
CA ALA A 104 2.96 6.11 -15.38
C ALA A 104 4.18 7.05 -15.26
N VAL A 105 4.91 6.97 -14.15
CA VAL A 105 5.98 7.90 -13.77
C VAL A 105 7.37 7.26 -13.85
N LEU A 106 7.47 5.97 -13.53
CA LEU A 106 8.70 5.18 -13.59
C LEU A 106 8.69 4.38 -14.90
N ARG A 107 9.51 4.81 -15.86
CA ARG A 107 9.66 4.23 -17.21
C ARG A 107 11.04 3.66 -17.41
#